data_AF-A0A560HZW2-F1
#
_entry.id   AF-A0A560HZW2-F1
#
_cell.length_a   1.000
_cell.length_b   1.000
_cell.length_c   1.000
_cell.angle_alpha   90.00
_cell.angle_beta   90.00
_cell.angle_gamma   90.00
#
_symmetry.space_group_name_H-M   'P 1'
#
loop_
_entity.id
_entity.type
_entity.pdbx_description
1 polymer ?
#
loop_
_entity_poly.entity_id
_entity_poly.type
_entity_poly.pdbx_seq_one_letter_code
_entity_poly.pdbx_strand_id
1 'polypeptide(L)'
;MTKPQSPLDRLLASEFARFLLVGGFSAGVNVVARYLLNRVMPFEVAVLVAYLFGMVTAYLLSRRFVFEASGRKAHEEFIRFCMVNAVAAAQVWLVSEGLARLAFPAIGLTWHAEDIAHVIGVLSPVVTSYFGHRHFSFRK
;
A
#
# COMPACT_ATOMS: atom_id res chain seq x y z
N MET A 1 -11.98 -18.84 25.34
CA MET A 1 -12.87 -17.72 25.70
C MET A 1 -12.51 -16.52 24.84
N THR A 2 -13.26 -16.27 23.75
CA THR A 2 -13.11 -15.06 22.93
C THR A 2 -13.73 -13.89 23.69
N LYS A 3 -12.90 -12.92 24.10
CA LYS A 3 -13.35 -11.68 24.73
C LYS A 3 -14.42 -11.02 23.82
N PRO A 4 -15.55 -10.53 24.34
CA PRO A 4 -16.54 -9.86 23.51
C PRO A 4 -15.90 -8.65 22.84
N GLN A 5 -15.73 -8.72 21.52
CA GLN A 5 -15.16 -7.63 20.73
C GLN A 5 -16.11 -6.44 20.74
N SER A 6 -15.58 -5.26 21.06
CA SER A 6 -16.36 -4.03 21.05
C SER A 6 -16.85 -3.73 19.62
N PRO A 7 -17.95 -2.97 19.44
CA PRO A 7 -18.41 -2.56 18.11
C PRO A 7 -17.33 -1.87 17.28
N LEU A 8 -16.44 -1.13 17.94
CA LEU A 8 -15.29 -0.47 17.31
C LEU A 8 -14.30 -1.49 16.74
N ASP A 9 -13.93 -2.52 17.50
CA ASP A 9 -12.98 -3.55 17.06
C ASP A 9 -13.45 -4.26 15.78
N ARG A 10 -14.75 -4.53 15.67
CA ARG A 10 -15.35 -5.15 14.49
C ARG A 10 -15.31 -4.25 13.27
N LEU A 11 -15.55 -2.95 13.46
CA LEU A 11 -15.44 -1.96 12.39
C LEU A 11 -13.99 -1.81 11.91
N LEU A 12 -13.03 -1.71 12.84
CA LEU A 12 -11.59 -1.65 12.52
C LEU A 12 -11.16 -2.88 11.71
N ALA A 13 -11.54 -4.09 12.14
CA ALA A 13 -11.21 -5.33 11.45
C ALA A 13 -11.83 -5.40 10.05
N SER A 14 -13.09 -4.98 9.91
CA SER A 14 -13.79 -4.94 8.62
C SER A 14 -13.18 -3.94 7.64
N GLU A 15 -12.85 -2.73 8.09
CA GLU A 15 -12.18 -1.71 7.27
C GLU A 15 -10.79 -2.17 6.87
N PHE A 16 -10.01 -2.72 7.80
CA PHE A 16 -8.66 -3.24 7.52
C PHE A 16 -8.69 -4.40 6.51
N ALA A 17 -9.64 -5.34 6.65
CA ALA A 17 -9.81 -6.42 5.68
C ALA A 17 -10.15 -5.89 4.28
N ARG A 18 -11.06 -4.91 4.19
CA ARG A 18 -11.38 -4.24 2.92
C ARG A 18 -10.18 -3.49 2.34
N PHE A 19 -9.38 -2.83 3.19
CA PHE A 19 -8.15 -2.17 2.77
C PHE A 19 -7.16 -3.16 2.15
N LEU A 20 -6.94 -4.32 2.78
CA LEU A 20 -6.08 -5.37 2.24
C LEU A 20 -6.60 -5.91 0.91
N LEU A 21 -7.90 -6.15 0.79
CA LEU A 21 -8.53 -6.62 -0.46
C LEU A 21 -8.38 -5.60 -1.59
N VAL A 22 -8.61 -4.32 -1.29
CA VAL A 22 -8.46 -3.24 -2.26
C VAL A 22 -7.00 -3.07 -2.68
N GLY A 23 -6.06 -3.10 -1.73
CA GLY A 23 -4.64 -3.03 -2.01
C GLY A 23 -4.17 -4.20 -2.89
N GLY A 24 -4.58 -5.43 -2.54
CA GLY A 24 -4.27 -6.63 -3.32
C GLY A 24 -4.87 -6.60 -4.72
N PHE A 25 -6.13 -6.19 -4.87
CA PHE A 25 -6.78 -6.04 -6.17
C PHE A 25 -6.07 -4.99 -7.04
N SER A 26 -5.74 -3.84 -6.46
CA SER A 26 -4.99 -2.78 -7.13
C SER A 26 -3.61 -3.26 -7.61
N ALA A 27 -2.91 -4.05 -6.79
CA ALA A 27 -1.64 -4.67 -7.20
C ALA A 27 -1.84 -5.61 -8.39
N GLY A 28 -2.92 -6.41 -8.40
CA GLY A 28 -3.30 -7.23 -9.55
C GLY A 28 -3.57 -6.40 -10.80
N VAL A 29 -4.31 -5.29 -10.69
CA VAL A 29 -4.56 -4.36 -11.81
C VAL A 29 -3.25 -3.80 -12.36
N ASN A 30 -2.31 -3.40 -11.51
CA ASN A 30 -0.97 -2.96 -11.93
C ASN A 30 -0.25 -4.05 -12.74
N VAL A 31 -0.17 -5.28 -12.22
CA VAL A 31 0.52 -6.39 -12.90
C VAL A 31 -0.09 -6.70 -14.27
N VAL A 32 -1.43 -6.77 -14.34
CA VAL A 32 -2.17 -7.02 -15.58
C VAL A 32 -1.97 -5.86 -16.57
N ALA A 33 -2.12 -4.62 -16.11
CA ALA A 33 -1.92 -3.44 -16.94
C ALA A 33 -0.49 -3.41 -17.53
N ARG A 34 0.53 -3.64 -16.69
CA ARG A 34 1.94 -3.70 -17.14
C ARG A 34 2.14 -4.76 -18.22
N TYR A 35 1.58 -5.96 -18.03
CA TYR A 35 1.69 -7.04 -19.01
C TYR A 35 1.03 -6.70 -20.35
N LEU A 36 -0.13 -6.03 -20.33
CA LEU A 36 -0.81 -5.58 -21.56
C LEU A 36 -0.07 -4.42 -22.24
N LEU A 37 0.39 -3.43 -21.46
CA LEU A 37 1.10 -2.25 -21.96
C LEU A 37 2.45 -2.63 -22.58
N ASN A 38 3.16 -3.61 -22.02
CA ASN A 38 4.39 -4.15 -22.61
C ASN A 38 4.25 -4.63 -24.06
N ARG A 39 3.02 -4.89 -24.55
CA ARG A 39 2.79 -5.26 -25.96
C ARG A 39 2.88 -4.08 -26.91
N VAL A 40 2.79 -2.85 -26.41
CA VAL A 40 2.73 -1.62 -27.21
C VAL A 40 3.77 -0.57 -26.81
N MET A 41 4.46 -0.75 -25.67
CA MET A 41 5.50 0.17 -25.19
C MET A 41 6.64 -0.56 -24.45
N PRO A 42 7.82 0.09 -24.28
CA PRO A 42 8.95 -0.47 -23.52
C PRO A 42 8.60 -0.74 -22.06
N PHE A 43 9.34 -1.67 -21.44
CA PHE A 43 9.10 -2.16 -20.08
C PHE A 43 9.09 -1.03 -19.05
N GLU A 44 10.04 -0.11 -19.14
CA GLU A 44 10.22 1.00 -18.21
C GLU A 44 8.99 1.92 -18.20
N VAL A 45 8.49 2.25 -19.39
CA VAL A 45 7.31 3.11 -19.57
C VAL A 45 6.05 2.37 -19.11
N ALA A 46 5.93 1.08 -19.45
CA ALA A 46 4.80 0.26 -19.05
C ALA A 46 4.69 0.12 -17.52
N VAL A 47 5.81 -0.02 -16.80
CA VAL A 47 5.84 -0.06 -15.33
C VAL A 47 5.30 1.24 -14.73
N LEU A 48 5.74 2.41 -15.24
CA LEU A 48 5.27 3.71 -14.76
C LEU A 48 3.77 3.90 -15.01
N VAL A 49 3.31 3.60 -16.23
CA VAL A 49 1.89 3.76 -16.59
C VAL A 49 1.00 2.77 -15.82
N ALA A 50 1.43 1.51 -15.66
CA ALA A 50 0.72 0.52 -14.87
C ALA A 50 0.64 0.87 -13.39
N TYR A 51 1.69 1.49 -12.84
CA TYR A 51 1.68 2.02 -11.49
C TYR A 51 0.60 3.07 -11.29
N LEU A 52 0.41 3.98 -12.25
CA LEU A 52 -0.66 4.97 -12.20
C LEU A 52 -2.05 4.31 -12.23
N PHE A 53 -2.26 3.30 -13.08
CA PHE A 53 -3.52 2.55 -13.09
C PHE A 53 -3.81 1.87 -11.74
N GLY A 54 -2.81 1.23 -11.14
CA GLY A 54 -2.91 0.67 -9.79
C GLY A 54 -3.27 1.76 -8.78
N MET A 55 -2.48 2.84 -8.74
CA MET A 55 -2.66 3.91 -7.75
C MET A 55 -4.04 4.58 -7.83
N VAL A 56 -4.54 4.86 -9.04
CA VAL A 56 -5.90 5.39 -9.26
C VAL A 56 -6.95 4.38 -8.80
N THR A 57 -6.78 3.10 -9.13
CA THR A 57 -7.69 2.03 -8.69
C THR A 57 -7.73 1.91 -7.17
N ALA A 58 -6.57 1.90 -6.51
CA ALA A 58 -6.45 1.88 -5.06
C ALA A 58 -7.18 3.07 -4.42
N TYR A 59 -6.99 4.28 -4.95
CA TYR A 59 -7.65 5.49 -4.45
C TYR A 59 -9.18 5.39 -4.59
N LEU A 60 -9.68 5.08 -5.79
CA LEU A 60 -11.11 5.03 -6.06
C LEU A 60 -11.82 3.96 -5.23
N LEU A 61 -11.22 2.78 -5.11
CA LEU A 61 -11.76 1.69 -4.31
C LEU A 61 -11.67 1.99 -2.81
N SER A 62 -10.57 2.58 -2.33
CA SER A 62 -10.42 2.95 -0.92
C SER A 62 -11.45 3.99 -0.52
N ARG A 63 -11.66 5.01 -1.37
CA ARG A 63 -12.67 6.04 -1.17
C ARG A 63 -14.09 5.50 -1.19
N ARG A 64 -14.38 4.49 -2.00
CA ARG A 64 -15.75 3.98 -2.19
C ARG A 64 -16.13 2.86 -1.22
N PHE A 65 -15.18 1.99 -0.87
CA PHE A 65 -15.47 0.75 -0.16
C PHE A 65 -14.79 0.62 1.20
N VAL A 66 -13.66 1.32 1.42
CA VAL A 66 -12.87 1.17 2.66
C VAL A 66 -13.20 2.28 3.64
N PHE A 67 -13.05 3.53 3.22
CA PHE A 67 -13.21 4.71 4.07
C PHE A 67 -14.45 5.51 3.67
N GLU A 68 -15.13 6.12 4.64
CA GLU A 68 -16.19 7.09 4.33
C GLU A 68 -15.59 8.33 3.64
N ALA A 69 -16.30 8.88 2.65
CA ALA A 69 -15.85 10.07 1.94
C ALA A 69 -15.64 11.24 2.92
N SER A 70 -14.53 11.97 2.76
CA SER A 70 -14.11 12.97 3.74
C SER A 70 -14.90 14.29 3.64
N GLY A 71 -15.84 14.39 2.69
CA GLY A 71 -16.56 15.63 2.35
C GLY A 71 -15.75 16.68 1.59
N ARG A 72 -14.45 16.42 1.30
CA ARG A 72 -13.58 17.34 0.56
C ARG A 72 -13.69 17.16 -0.96
N LYS A 73 -13.11 18.10 -1.70
CA LYS A 73 -12.95 17.99 -3.16
C LYS A 73 -12.06 16.79 -3.48
N ALA A 74 -12.39 16.07 -4.56
CA ALA A 74 -11.69 14.84 -4.95
C ALA A 74 -10.17 15.03 -5.13
N HIS A 75 -9.73 16.17 -5.67
CA HIS A 75 -8.32 16.44 -5.88
C HIS A 75 -7.53 16.57 -4.55
N GLU A 76 -8.12 17.14 -3.51
CA GLU A 76 -7.47 17.28 -2.20
C GLU A 76 -7.30 15.92 -1.52
N GLU A 77 -8.34 15.07 -1.58
CA GLU A 77 -8.27 13.70 -1.08
C GLU A 77 -7.21 12.88 -1.84
N PHE A 78 -7.15 13.04 -3.16
CA PHE A 78 -6.15 12.36 -3.99
C PHE A 78 -4.73 12.81 -3.64
N ILE A 79 -4.48 14.12 -3.47
CA ILE A 79 -3.16 14.63 -3.05
C ILE A 79 -2.75 14.02 -1.70
N ARG A 80 -3.65 14.00 -0.71
CA ARG A 80 -3.36 13.40 0.59
C ARG A 80 -3.15 11.89 0.51
N PHE A 81 -3.86 11.20 -0.39
CA PHE A 81 -3.65 9.79 -0.67
C PHE A 81 -2.24 9.56 -1.24
N CYS A 82 -1.81 10.39 -2.19
CA CYS A 82 -0.46 10.36 -2.73
C CYS A 82 0.60 10.64 -1.66
N MET A 83 0.38 11.60 -0.77
CA MET A 83 1.30 11.90 0.35
C MET A 83 1.50 10.69 1.26
N VAL A 84 0.42 10.00 1.64
CA VAL A 84 0.52 8.78 2.48
C VAL A 84 1.28 7.68 1.73
N ASN A 85 1.03 7.50 0.43
CA ASN A 85 1.77 6.52 -0.39
C ASN A 85 3.25 6.89 -0.55
N ALA A 86 3.60 8.18 -0.63
CA ALA A 86 4.99 8.62 -0.67
C ALA A 86 5.72 8.32 0.64
N VAL A 87 5.06 8.55 1.80
CA VAL A 87 5.61 8.15 3.10
C VAL A 87 5.75 6.63 3.21
N ALA A 88 4.76 5.88 2.72
CA ALA A 88 4.83 4.42 2.67
C ALA A 88 6.03 3.95 1.82
N ALA A 89 6.24 4.54 0.64
CA ALA A 89 7.37 4.21 -0.23
C ALA A 89 8.73 4.51 0.45
N ALA A 90 8.85 5.65 1.14
CA ALA A 90 10.03 5.96 1.93
C ALA A 90 10.25 4.95 3.07
N GLN A 91 9.17 4.51 3.73
CA GLN A 91 9.23 3.47 4.76
C GLN A 91 9.70 2.13 4.19
N VAL A 92 9.18 1.69 3.04
CA VAL A 92 9.63 0.47 2.36
C VAL A 92 11.12 0.55 2.09
N TRP A 93 11.59 1.64 1.49
CA TRP A 93 13.00 1.83 1.16
C TRP A 93 13.90 1.78 2.40
N LEU A 94 13.56 2.52 3.46
CA LEU A 94 14.32 2.54 4.71
C LEU A 94 14.39 1.16 5.37
N VAL A 95 13.26 0.45 5.44
CA VAL A 95 13.20 -0.87 6.07
C VAL A 95 13.97 -1.90 5.24
N SER A 96 13.79 -1.91 3.91
CA SER A 96 14.50 -2.84 3.03
C SER A 96 16.01 -2.61 3.08
N GLU A 97 16.46 -1.37 2.95
CA GLU A 97 17.89 -1.04 2.95
C GLU A 97 18.53 -1.31 4.32
N GLY A 98 17.86 -0.91 5.41
CA GLY A 98 18.34 -1.16 6.77
C GLY A 98 18.45 -2.64 7.10
N LEU A 99 17.50 -3.46 6.65
CA LEU A 99 17.57 -4.91 6.84
C LEU A 99 18.68 -5.53 5.99
N ALA A 100 18.71 -5.25 4.69
CA ALA A 100 19.66 -5.86 3.76
C ALA A 100 21.11 -5.49 4.06
N ARG A 101 21.38 -4.25 4.48
CA ARG A 101 22.76 -3.75 4.65
C ARG A 101 23.27 -3.72 6.09
N LEU A 102 22.39 -3.66 7.08
CA LEU A 102 22.79 -3.55 8.48
C LEU A 102 22.40 -4.79 9.28
N ALA A 103 21.11 -5.13 9.30
CA ALA A 103 20.61 -6.18 10.20
C ALA A 103 21.01 -7.59 9.75
N PHE A 104 20.79 -7.93 8.47
CA PHE A 104 21.03 -9.27 7.95
C PHE A 104 22.52 -9.66 7.91
N PRO A 105 23.45 -8.78 7.50
CA PRO A 105 24.88 -9.06 7.62
C PRO A 105 25.33 -9.27 9.07
N ALA A 106 24.76 -8.52 10.03
CA ALA A 106 25.11 -8.64 11.45
C ALA A 106 24.70 -9.99 12.07
N ILE A 107 23.66 -10.64 11.53
CA ILE A 107 23.18 -11.98 11.98
C ILE A 107 23.63 -13.11 11.05
N GLY A 108 24.47 -12.83 10.05
CA GLY A 108 24.97 -13.81 9.09
C GLY A 108 23.93 -14.31 8.07
N LEU A 109 22.79 -13.63 7.93
CA LEU A 109 21.76 -13.98 6.95
C LEU A 109 22.17 -13.44 5.57
N THR A 110 22.78 -14.29 4.74
CA THR A 110 23.24 -13.93 3.39
C THR A 110 22.37 -14.51 2.27
N TRP A 111 21.55 -15.52 2.59
CA TRP A 111 20.68 -16.19 1.64
C TRP A 111 19.44 -15.32 1.35
N HIS A 112 19.25 -14.92 0.08
CA HIS A 112 18.15 -14.05 -0.39
C HIS A 112 17.88 -12.83 0.51
N ALA A 113 18.93 -12.27 1.10
CA ALA A 113 18.82 -11.17 2.06
C ALA A 113 18.06 -9.96 1.49
N GLU A 114 18.33 -9.59 0.23
CA GLU A 114 17.68 -8.48 -0.45
C GLU A 114 16.19 -8.75 -0.70
N ASP A 115 15.83 -9.95 -1.20
CA ASP A 115 14.44 -10.33 -1.46
C ASP A 115 13.62 -10.34 -0.16
N ILE A 116 14.16 -10.95 0.90
CA ILE A 116 13.51 -11.02 2.21
C ILE A 116 13.33 -9.61 2.79
N ALA A 117 14.37 -8.78 2.72
CA ALA A 117 14.32 -7.40 3.18
C ALA A 117 13.31 -6.57 2.38
N HIS A 118 13.21 -6.81 1.07
CA HIS A 118 12.22 -6.16 0.23
C HIS A 118 10.79 -6.56 0.60
N VAL A 119 10.53 -7.85 0.79
CA VAL A 119 9.22 -8.36 1.23
C VAL A 119 8.82 -7.76 2.59
N ILE A 120 9.73 -7.75 3.57
CA ILE A 120 9.47 -7.13 4.88
C ILE A 120 9.22 -5.64 4.72
N GLY A 121 10.01 -4.96 3.88
CA GLY A 121 9.82 -3.56 3.54
C GLY A 121 8.42 -3.29 3.01
N VAL A 122 7.98 -4.03 1.99
CA VAL A 122 6.65 -3.90 1.34
C VAL A 122 5.50 -4.20 2.30
N LEU A 123 5.68 -5.11 3.25
CA LEU A 123 4.68 -5.42 4.27
C LEU A 123 4.64 -4.38 5.41
N SER A 124 5.77 -3.72 5.70
CA SER A 124 5.87 -2.78 6.81
C SER A 124 4.86 -1.61 6.75
N PRO A 125 4.54 -1.00 5.59
CA PRO A 125 3.60 0.10 5.56
C PRO A 125 2.14 -0.33 5.57
N VAL A 126 1.81 -1.63 5.60
CA VAL A 126 0.41 -2.10 5.53
C VAL A 126 -0.44 -1.48 6.66
N VAL A 127 0.09 -1.52 7.88
CA VAL A 127 -0.59 -0.96 9.05
C VAL A 127 -0.47 0.56 9.10
N THR A 128 0.72 1.10 8.84
CA THR A 128 0.95 2.57 8.91
C THR A 128 0.16 3.32 7.83
N SER A 129 0.06 2.77 6.62
CA SER A 129 -0.73 3.33 5.51
C SER A 129 -2.22 3.22 5.78
N TYR A 130 -2.70 2.13 6.37
CA TYR A 130 -4.09 2.01 6.79
C TYR A 130 -4.46 3.15 7.75
N PHE A 131 -3.65 3.35 8.79
CA PHE A 131 -3.87 4.44 9.75
C PHE A 131 -3.69 5.82 9.10
N GLY A 132 -2.71 5.99 8.22
CA GLY A 132 -2.48 7.24 7.47
C GLY A 132 -3.68 7.61 6.61
N HIS A 133 -4.21 6.68 5.84
CA HIS A 133 -5.40 6.95 5.01
C HIS A 133 -6.63 7.25 5.86
N ARG A 134 -6.85 6.49 6.93
CA ARG A 134 -7.98 6.70 7.84
C ARG A 134 -7.94 8.06 8.55
N HIS A 135 -6.77 8.47 9.05
CA HIS A 135 -6.63 9.64 9.92
C HIS A 135 -6.20 10.91 9.17
N PHE A 136 -5.73 10.81 7.92
CA PHE A 136 -5.27 11.94 7.15
C PHE A 136 -5.96 12.06 5.78
N SER A 137 -5.90 11.01 4.94
CA SER A 137 -6.47 11.08 3.59
C SER A 137 -7.99 11.22 3.60
N PHE A 138 -8.68 10.46 4.46
CA PHE A 138 -10.14 10.37 4.50
C PHE A 138 -10.77 10.87 5.81
N ARG A 139 -9.97 11.48 6.70
CA ARG A 139 -10.49 12.11 7.92
C ARG A 139 -11.45 13.24 7.55
N LYS A 140 -12.70 13.20 8.04
CA LYS A 140 -13.65 14.31 7.92
C LYS A 140 -13.04 15.60 8.51
#